data_AF-A0A0R0JWI2-F1
#
_entry.id   AF-A0A0R0JWI2-F1
#
_cell.length_a   1.000
_cell.length_b   1.000
_cell.length_c   1.000
_cell.angle_alpha   90.00
_cell.angle_beta   90.00
_cell.angle_gamma   90.00
#
_symmetry.space_group_name_H-M   'P 1'
#
loop_
_entity.id
_entity.type
_entity.pdbx_description
1 polymer ?
#
loop_
_entity_poly.entity_id
_entity_poly.type
_entity_poly.pdbx_seq_one_letter_code
_entity_poly.pdbx_strand_id
1 'polypeptide(L)' 'MRSEAFQTANIYRLLLKAVKKHIGKEENKKHFIEFVTSEFRNNRNLSDNVAIQQKIKLARDYTFLLNSVHHHKLLLVK' A
#
# COMPACT_ATOMS: atom_id res chain seq x y z
N MET A 1 -17.45 -3.95 -11.52
CA MET A 1 -17.12 -5.29 -10.98
C MET A 1 -15.79 -5.87 -11.49
N ARG A 2 -15.60 -6.30 -12.76
CA ARG A 2 -14.30 -6.90 -13.21
C ARG A 2 -13.13 -5.90 -13.23
N SER A 3 -13.42 -4.62 -13.46
CA SER A 3 -12.44 -3.51 -13.45
C SER A 3 -11.93 -3.17 -12.05
N GLU A 4 -12.82 -3.13 -11.05
CA GLU A 4 -12.47 -2.72 -9.68
C GLU A 4 -11.64 -3.78 -8.96
N ALA A 5 -11.98 -5.06 -9.08
CA ALA A 5 -11.19 -6.14 -8.51
C ALA A 5 -9.75 -6.15 -9.08
N PHE A 6 -9.62 -5.89 -10.39
CA PHE A 6 -8.32 -5.76 -11.05
C PHE A 6 -7.54 -4.53 -10.55
N GLN A 7 -8.22 -3.38 -10.39
CA GLN A 7 -7.59 -2.18 -9.84
C GLN A 7 -7.12 -2.41 -8.40
N THR A 8 -7.93 -3.02 -7.55
CA THR A 8 -7.57 -3.35 -6.16
C THR A 8 -6.37 -4.28 -6.09
N ALA A 9 -6.33 -5.33 -6.93
CA ALA A 9 -5.19 -6.24 -7.01
C ALA A 9 -3.91 -5.53 -7.48
N ASN A 10 -4.02 -4.60 -8.44
CA ASN A 10 -2.87 -3.81 -8.88
C ASN A 10 -2.37 -2.87 -7.78
N ILE A 11 -3.26 -2.21 -7.04
CA ILE A 11 -2.90 -1.32 -5.93
C ILE A 11 -2.21 -2.11 -4.81
N TYR A 12 -2.75 -3.27 -4.45
CA TYR A 12 -2.11 -4.20 -3.51
C TYR A 12 -0.69 -4.55 -3.94
N ARG A 13 -0.49 -4.92 -5.21
CA ARG A 13 0.83 -5.25 -5.76
C ARG A 13 1.79 -4.05 -5.71
N LEU A 14 1.33 -2.86 -6.07
CA LEU A 14 2.13 -1.63 -6.05
C LEU A 14 2.54 -1.26 -4.63
N LEU A 15 1.62 -1.37 -3.67
CA LEU A 15 1.90 -1.08 -2.27
C LEU A 15 2.94 -2.05 -1.70
N LEU A 16 2.79 -3.36 -1.93
CA LEU A 16 3.78 -4.35 -1.50
C LEU A 16 5.16 -4.08 -2.10
N LYS A 17 5.22 -3.66 -3.37
CA LYS A 17 6.48 -3.29 -4.02
C LYS A 17 7.11 -2.07 -3.36
N ALA A 18 6.32 -1.05 -3.04
CA ALA A 18 6.80 0.16 -2.36
C ALA A 18 7.30 -0.16 -0.95
N VAL A 19 6.54 -0.93 -0.16
CA VAL A 19 6.95 -1.42 1.16
C VAL A 19 8.27 -2.16 1.06
N LYS A 20 8.40 -3.08 0.10
CA LYS A 20 9.62 -3.88 -0.06
C LYS A 20 10.86 -3.05 -0.40
N LYS A 21 10.66 -1.93 -1.10
CA LYS A 21 11.72 -1.05 -1.58
C LYS A 21 12.13 0.00 -0.54
N HIS A 22 11.20 0.48 0.27
CA HIS A 22 11.38 1.68 1.09
C HIS A 22 11.38 1.43 2.60
N ILE A 23 10.77 0.35 3.08
CA ILE A 23 10.84 -0.02 4.49
C ILE A 23 12.12 -0.83 4.72
N GLY A 24 12.94 -0.35 5.67
CA GLY A 24 14.34 -0.74 5.91
C GLY A 24 14.60 -2.23 6.25
N LYS A 25 15.19 -2.51 7.42
CA LYS A 25 15.67 -3.87 7.79
C LYS A 25 14.62 -4.98 7.55
N GLU A 26 15.10 -6.19 7.24
CA GLU A 26 14.26 -7.31 6.80
C GLU A 26 13.14 -7.71 7.77
N GLU A 27 13.38 -7.60 9.08
CA GLU A 27 12.39 -7.96 10.10
C GLU A 27 11.17 -7.02 10.09
N ASN A 28 11.42 -5.70 10.07
CA ASN A 28 10.35 -4.70 9.95
C ASN A 28 9.60 -4.86 8.61
N LYS A 29 10.33 -5.14 7.53
CA LYS A 29 9.77 -5.37 6.20
C LYS A 29 8.77 -6.53 6.19
N LYS A 30 9.05 -7.63 6.90
CA LYS A 30 8.13 -8.78 7.01
C LYS A 30 6.82 -8.38 7.68
N HIS A 31 6.88 -7.72 8.83
CA HIS A 31 5.68 -7.28 9.56
C HIS A 31 4.80 -6.35 8.73
N PHE A 32 5.39 -5.41 7.99
CA PHE A 32 4.62 -4.53 7.12
C PHE A 32 3.97 -5.26 5.94
N ILE A 33 4.66 -6.25 5.34
CA ILE A 33 4.08 -7.08 4.27
C ILE A 33 2.90 -7.90 4.81
N GLU A 34 3.06 -8.52 5.98
CA GLU A 34 2.01 -9.30 6.64
C GLU A 34 0.81 -8.42 6.97
N PHE A 35 1.05 -7.23 7.53
CA PHE A 35 0.01 -6.25 7.84
C PHE A 35 -0.76 -5.79 6.58
N VAL A 36 -0.06 -5.42 5.50
CA VAL A 36 -0.73 -5.04 4.25
C VAL A 36 -1.53 -6.23 3.69
N THR A 37 -0.99 -7.44 3.78
CA THR A 37 -1.69 -8.65 3.33
C THR A 37 -2.94 -8.93 4.15
N SER A 38 -2.88 -8.79 5.48
CA SER A 38 -4.04 -9.00 6.35
C SER A 38 -5.12 -7.95 6.11
N GLU A 39 -4.75 -6.67 5.95
CA GLU A 39 -5.72 -5.62 5.65
C GLU A 39 -6.50 -5.90 4.36
N PHE A 40 -5.83 -6.26 3.27
CA PHE A 40 -6.55 -6.56 2.02
C PHE A 40 -7.41 -7.83 2.13
N ARG A 41 -7.01 -8.82 2.92
CA ARG A 41 -7.81 -10.04 3.16
C ARG A 41 -9.03 -9.75 4.03
N ASN A 42 -8.86 -9.03 5.13
CA ASN A 42 -9.93 -8.70 6.08
C ASN A 42 -11.02 -7.84 5.42
N ASN A 43 -10.64 -7.00 4.45
CA ASN A 43 -11.59 -6.14 3.73
C ASN A 43 -12.18 -6.79 2.46
N ARG A 44 -11.92 -8.08 2.20
CA ARG A 44 -12.39 -8.78 0.97
C ARG A 44 -13.92 -8.83 0.84
N ASN A 45 -14.62 -8.94 1.97
CA ASN A 45 -16.09 -9.04 2.02
C ASN A 45 -16.76 -7.71 2.38
N LEU A 46 -15.99 -6.61 2.41
CA LEU A 46 -16.53 -5.29 2.65
C LEU A 46 -17.49 -4.94 1.51
N SER A 47 -18.73 -4.60 1.85
CA SER A 47 -19.79 -4.32 0.88
C SER A 47 -20.16 -2.84 0.81
N ASP A 48 -19.70 -2.03 1.77
CA ASP A 48 -19.89 -0.59 1.74
C ASP A 48 -18.93 0.06 0.74
N ASN A 49 -19.51 0.58 -0.35
CA ASN A 49 -18.77 1.25 -1.42
C ASN A 49 -17.97 2.46 -0.93
N VAL A 50 -18.48 3.25 0.02
CA VAL A 50 -17.76 4.43 0.54
C VAL A 50 -16.52 3.99 1.30
N ALA A 51 -16.66 3.02 2.20
CA ALA A 51 -15.55 2.45 2.94
C ALA A 51 -14.50 1.78 2.02
N ILE A 52 -14.93 1.08 0.96
CA ILE A 52 -14.02 0.50 -0.04
C ILE A 52 -13.20 1.61 -0.72
N GLN A 53 -13.85 2.67 -1.19
CA GLN A 53 -13.15 3.78 -1.85
C GLN A 53 -12.17 4.49 -0.92
N GLN A 54 -12.54 4.69 0.34
CA GLN A 54 -11.66 5.27 1.36
C GLN A 54 -10.41 4.40 1.60
N LYS A 55 -10.57 3.08 1.74
CA LYS A 55 -9.45 2.13 1.90
C LYS A 55 -8.56 2.06 0.66
N ILE A 56 -9.15 2.07 -0.53
CA ILE A 56 -8.41 2.12 -1.80
C ILE A 56 -7.59 3.40 -1.90
N LYS A 57 -8.20 4.56 -1.57
CA LYS A 57 -7.51 5.85 -1.53
C LYS A 57 -6.36 5.82 -0.54
N LEU A 58 -6.59 5.33 0.68
CA LEU A 58 -5.55 5.20 1.71
C LEU A 58 -4.36 4.37 1.22
N ALA A 59 -4.60 3.22 0.58
CA ALA A 59 -3.54 2.40 0.02
C ALA A 59 -2.73 3.10 -1.08
N ARG A 60 -3.40 3.89 -1.94
CA ARG A 60 -2.74 4.72 -2.97
C ARG A 60 -1.89 5.83 -2.35
N ASP A 61 -2.46 6.57 -1.40
CA ASP A 61 -1.78 7.68 -0.71
C ASP A 61 -0.52 7.16 0.03
N TYR A 62 -0.62 6.00 0.69
CA TYR A 62 0.52 5.40 1.37
C TYR A 62 1.59 4.87 0.40
N THR A 63 1.18 4.31 -0.74
CA THR A 63 2.11 3.90 -1.81
C THR A 63 2.86 5.11 -2.36
N PHE A 64 2.16 6.22 -2.60
CA PHE A 64 2.76 7.47 -3.04
C PHE A 64 3.78 7.99 -2.02
N LEU A 65 3.40 8.05 -0.73
CA LEU A 65 4.29 8.48 0.35
C LEU A 65 5.58 7.66 0.37
N LEU A 66 5.48 6.33 0.39
CA LEU A 66 6.65 5.44 0.44
C LEU A 66 7.60 5.67 -0.74
N ASN A 67 7.06 5.84 -1.95
CA ASN A 67 7.87 6.12 -3.14
C ASN A 67 8.53 7.51 -3.09
N SER A 68 7.87 8.48 -2.45
CA SER A 68 8.34 9.86 -2.31
C SER A 68 9.34 10.06 -1.17
N VAL A 69 9.41 9.18 -0.17
CA VAL A 69 10.34 9.29 0.97
C VAL A 69 11.81 9.32 0.51
N HIS A 70 12.17 8.58 -0.53
CA HIS A 70 13.54 8.62 -1.06
C HIS A 70 13.88 9.98 -1.69
N HIS A 71 12.91 10.59 -2.39
CA HIS A 71 13.05 11.93 -2.95
C HIS A 71 13.23 13.00 -1.86
N HIS A 72 12.47 12.90 -0.76
CA HIS A 72 12.59 13.83 0.36
C HIS A 72 13.91 13.64 1.13
N LYS A 73 14.39 12.41 1.29
CA LYS A 73 15.72 12.17 1.85
C LYS A 73 16.81 12.85 1.03
N LEU A 74 16.76 12.78 -0.30
CA LEU A 74 17.74 13.47 -1.17
C LEU A 74 17.73 15.00 -0.99
N LEU A 75 16.59 15.60 -0.64
CA LEU A 75 16.48 17.04 -0.38
C LEU A 75 17.10 17.45 0.97
N LEU A 76 17.20 16.54 1.94
CA LEU A 76 17.77 16.82 3.26
C LEU A 76 19.31 16.66 3.30
N VAL A 77 19.91 16.05 2.28
CA VAL A 77 21.38 15.86 2.17
C VAL A 77 22.00 16.82 1.14
N LYS A 78 21.28 17.88 0.76
CA LYS A 78 21.81 19.02 0.00
C LYS A 78 21.88 20.24 0.92
#